data_AF-A0A371BHM6-F1
#
_entry.id   AF-A0A371BHM6-F1
#
_cell.length_a   1.000
_cell.length_b   1.000
_cell.length_c   1.000
_cell.angle_alpha   90.00
_cell.angle_beta   90.00
_cell.angle_gamma   90.00
#
_symmetry.space_group_name_H-M   'P 1'
#
loop_
_entity.id
_entity.type
_entity.pdbx_description
1 polymer ?
#
loop_
_entity_poly.entity_id
_entity_poly.type
_entity_poly.pdbx_seq_one_letter_code
_entity_poly.pdbx_strand_id
1 'polypeptide(L)'
;MPTANSNVFSLNFADHVTGGNRLPEIAQAFLKFAALLVKQLGPDRVIWTPGNLLVDPGYFAEAVNDYAEGGAFPVLATIQLIWSPEKDGLHTEGLEWFSGQEVHCDVVKGSEQIWLRRIVRLVHDIATNGPLTTDETVADLDGHQQVLLTLKDEARVVHARIGSEMDISSTGSF
;
A
#
# COMPACT_ATOMS: atom_id res chain seq x y z
N MET A 1 3.65 -6.13 -31.28
CA MET A 1 5.03 -6.56 -31.59
C MET A 1 5.97 -5.76 -30.71
N PRO A 2 6.82 -6.38 -29.87
CA PRO A 2 7.75 -5.64 -29.04
C PRO A 2 8.87 -5.10 -29.93
N THR A 3 9.07 -3.79 -29.94
CA THR A 3 10.23 -3.16 -30.60
C THR A 3 11.49 -3.39 -29.78
N ALA A 4 12.62 -3.51 -30.49
CA ALA A 4 13.94 -3.85 -29.99
C ALA A 4 14.40 -3.00 -28.79
N ASN A 5 15.02 -3.68 -27.81
CA ASN A 5 15.75 -3.17 -26.63
C ASN A 5 14.98 -2.23 -25.69
N SER A 6 14.01 -2.76 -24.94
CA SER A 6 13.50 -2.08 -23.76
C SER A 6 14.49 -2.21 -22.60
N ASN A 7 15.04 -1.09 -22.12
CA ASN A 7 15.91 -1.08 -20.95
C ASN A 7 15.06 -1.16 -19.68
N VAL A 8 15.09 -2.31 -19.02
CA VAL A 8 14.31 -2.61 -17.82
C VAL A 8 15.24 -2.82 -16.63
N PHE A 9 14.83 -2.33 -15.48
CA PHE A 9 15.60 -2.44 -14.24
C PHE A 9 14.69 -2.85 -13.07
N SER A 10 15.23 -3.69 -12.18
CA SER A 10 14.57 -4.18 -10.96
C SER A 10 15.58 -4.21 -9.81
N LEU A 11 15.09 -3.90 -8.60
CA LEU A 11 15.85 -3.90 -7.35
C LEU A 11 15.11 -4.72 -6.32
N ASN A 12 15.85 -5.52 -5.57
CA ASN A 12 15.32 -6.25 -4.41
C ASN A 12 16.34 -6.23 -3.26
N PHE A 13 15.84 -6.40 -2.04
CA PHE A 13 16.66 -6.80 -0.92
C PHE A 13 17.12 -8.25 -1.08
N ALA A 14 18.34 -8.51 -0.62
CA ALA A 14 18.84 -9.87 -0.47
C ALA A 14 18.40 -10.45 0.88
N ASP A 15 18.41 -11.78 1.01
CA ASP A 15 17.87 -12.54 2.15
C ASP A 15 18.33 -12.00 3.52
N HIS A 16 19.61 -11.61 3.61
CA HIS A 16 20.24 -11.14 4.85
C HIS A 16 19.75 -9.77 5.37
N VAL A 17 19.08 -8.98 4.53
CA VAL A 17 18.49 -7.68 4.91
C VAL A 17 16.97 -7.65 4.73
N THR A 18 16.36 -8.78 4.37
CA THR A 18 14.95 -8.82 3.98
C THR A 18 14.04 -8.34 5.09
N GLY A 19 14.32 -8.62 6.38
CA GLY A 19 13.50 -8.10 7.50
C GLY A 19 13.59 -6.59 7.73
N GLY A 20 14.57 -5.91 7.12
CA GLY A 20 14.75 -4.46 7.24
C GLY A 20 13.73 -3.65 6.44
N ASN A 21 13.03 -4.26 5.47
CA ASN A 21 12.00 -3.60 4.66
C ASN A 21 10.82 -3.06 5.46
N ARG A 22 10.59 -3.61 6.67
CA ARG A 22 9.55 -3.16 7.60
C ARG A 22 9.95 -1.97 8.46
N LEU A 23 11.20 -1.53 8.37
CA LEU A 23 11.65 -0.30 9.01
C LEU A 23 11.49 0.86 8.02
N PRO A 24 10.61 1.84 8.29
CA PRO A 24 10.31 2.93 7.35
C PRO A 24 11.57 3.65 6.83
N GLU A 25 12.58 3.84 7.67
CA GLU A 25 13.82 4.52 7.31
C GLU A 25 14.65 3.70 6.30
N ILE A 26 14.67 2.37 6.46
CA ILE A 26 15.37 1.46 5.54
C ILE A 26 14.62 1.38 4.21
N ALA A 27 13.28 1.24 4.27
CA ALA A 27 12.43 1.25 3.09
C ALA A 27 12.57 2.57 2.30
N GLN A 28 12.55 3.71 2.99
CA GLN A 28 12.76 5.02 2.38
C GLN A 28 14.16 5.14 1.76
N ALA A 29 15.21 4.69 2.45
CA ALA A 29 16.58 4.71 1.90
C ALA A 29 16.71 3.84 0.62
N PHE A 30 16.06 2.68 0.61
CA PHE A 30 16.04 1.80 -0.56
C PHE A 30 15.28 2.41 -1.74
N LEU A 31 14.11 3.00 -1.49
CA LEU A 31 13.35 3.71 -2.52
C LEU A 31 14.17 4.90 -3.06
N LYS A 32 14.79 5.71 -2.20
CA LYS A 32 15.72 6.80 -2.60
C LYS A 32 16.81 6.30 -3.54
N PHE A 33 17.42 5.16 -3.21
CA PHE A 33 18.43 4.54 -4.07
C PHE A 33 17.84 4.08 -5.41
N ALA A 34 16.65 3.49 -5.41
CA ALA A 34 15.95 3.12 -6.64
C ALA A 34 15.67 4.34 -7.53
N ALA A 35 15.16 5.44 -6.97
CA ALA A 35 14.92 6.68 -7.72
C ALA A 35 16.20 7.29 -8.29
N LEU A 36 17.32 7.24 -7.55
CA LEU A 36 18.64 7.64 -8.04
C LEU A 36 19.04 6.80 -9.27
N LEU A 37 18.88 5.48 -9.20
CA LEU A 37 19.24 4.60 -10.32
C LEU A 37 18.32 4.81 -11.53
N VAL A 38 17.02 5.04 -11.33
CA VAL A 38 16.11 5.41 -12.41
C VAL A 38 16.57 6.68 -13.11
N LYS A 39 16.95 7.72 -12.35
CA LYS A 39 17.46 8.97 -12.90
C LYS A 39 18.78 8.81 -13.66
N GLN A 40 19.69 7.96 -13.17
CA GLN A 40 21.02 7.77 -13.78
C GLN A 40 20.98 6.84 -15.00
N LEU A 41 20.18 5.78 -14.96
CA LEU A 41 20.10 4.77 -16.01
C LEU A 41 19.12 5.14 -17.11
N GLY A 42 18.12 5.98 -16.83
CA GLY A 42 17.07 6.37 -17.76
C GLY A 42 16.34 5.18 -18.40
N PRO A 43 15.81 4.22 -17.60
CA PRO A 43 15.10 3.06 -18.15
C PRO A 43 13.79 3.50 -18.82
N ASP A 44 13.26 2.67 -19.72
CA ASP A 44 11.95 2.94 -20.34
C ASP A 44 10.79 2.68 -19.36
N ARG A 45 11.02 1.75 -18.42
CA ARG A 45 10.06 1.29 -17.42
C ARG A 45 10.74 0.85 -16.13
N VAL A 46 10.05 1.02 -15.01
CA VAL A 46 10.45 0.50 -13.70
C VAL A 46 9.59 -0.71 -13.36
N ILE A 47 10.22 -1.85 -13.04
CA ILE A 47 9.51 -2.99 -12.47
C ILE A 47 9.73 -2.96 -10.96
N TRP A 48 8.68 -2.62 -10.23
CA TRP A 48 8.65 -2.70 -8.77
C TRP A 48 8.07 -4.05 -8.36
N THR A 49 8.96 -5.01 -8.17
CA THR A 49 8.63 -6.41 -7.92
C THR A 49 7.78 -6.64 -6.67
N PRO A 50 8.01 -5.96 -5.53
CA PRO A 50 7.21 -6.22 -4.33
C PRO A 50 5.71 -6.01 -4.54
N GLY A 51 5.32 -5.02 -5.33
CA GLY A 51 3.92 -4.79 -5.68
C GLY A 51 3.52 -5.31 -7.06
N ASN A 52 4.37 -6.07 -7.76
CA ASN A 52 4.11 -6.54 -9.13
C ASN A 52 3.69 -5.40 -10.09
N LEU A 53 4.31 -4.22 -9.94
CA LEU A 53 3.96 -3.01 -10.67
C LEU A 53 4.92 -2.73 -11.83
N LEU A 54 4.35 -2.26 -12.94
CA LEU A 54 5.07 -1.58 -14.02
C LEU A 54 4.79 -0.08 -13.94
N VAL A 55 5.80 0.71 -13.60
CA VAL A 55 5.64 2.14 -13.29
C VAL A 55 6.40 2.99 -14.31
N ASP A 56 5.83 4.14 -14.65
CA ASP A 56 6.55 5.16 -15.40
C ASP A 56 7.79 5.64 -14.62
N PRO A 57 8.98 5.70 -15.24
CA PRO A 57 10.22 6.11 -14.55
C PRO A 57 10.16 7.50 -13.93
N GLY A 58 9.54 8.47 -14.62
CA GLY A 58 9.41 9.84 -14.13
C GLY A 58 8.50 9.90 -12.92
N TYR A 59 7.32 9.28 -13.03
CA TYR A 59 6.36 9.20 -11.93
C TYR A 59 6.93 8.49 -10.69
N PHE A 60 7.64 7.36 -10.88
CA PHE A 60 8.27 6.64 -9.79
C PHE A 60 9.31 7.52 -9.07
N ALA A 61 10.21 8.16 -9.83
CA ALA A 61 11.25 8.99 -9.26
C ALA A 61 10.69 10.22 -8.54
N GLU A 62 9.65 10.87 -9.10
CA GLU A 62 8.97 12.01 -8.48
C GLU A 62 8.31 11.61 -7.15
N ALA A 63 7.43 10.60 -7.16
CA ALA A 63 6.72 10.16 -5.96
C ALA A 63 7.67 9.71 -4.83
N VAL A 64 8.76 9.02 -5.18
CA VAL A 64 9.77 8.61 -4.21
C VAL A 64 10.57 9.79 -3.65
N ASN A 65 10.91 10.78 -4.48
CA ASN A 65 11.62 11.98 -4.02
C ASN A 65 10.74 12.83 -3.10
N ASP A 66 9.44 12.96 -3.40
CA ASP A 66 8.50 13.64 -2.51
C ASP A 66 8.42 12.95 -1.14
N TYR A 67 8.29 11.62 -1.12
CA TYR A 67 8.32 10.85 0.12
C TYR A 67 9.65 11.01 0.87
N ALA A 68 10.75 11.02 0.13
CA ALA A 68 12.10 11.18 0.65
C ALA A 68 12.35 12.51 1.35
N GLU A 69 11.63 13.56 0.94
CA GLU A 69 11.67 14.92 1.49
C GLU A 69 10.67 15.12 2.64
N GLY A 70 10.01 14.05 3.09
CA GLY A 70 9.04 14.07 4.19
C GLY A 70 7.58 14.12 3.75
N GLY A 71 7.31 13.92 2.46
CA GLY A 71 5.96 13.75 1.93
C GLY A 71 5.32 12.42 2.32
N ALA A 72 4.12 12.17 1.80
CA ALA A 72 3.37 10.93 2.05
C ALA A 72 4.05 9.71 1.42
N PHE A 73 3.81 8.53 1.99
CA PHE A 73 4.24 7.26 1.41
C PHE A 73 3.66 7.10 -0.02
N PRO A 74 4.48 6.70 -1.02
CA PRO A 74 4.11 6.78 -2.44
C PRO A 74 3.26 5.58 -2.88
N VAL A 75 2.08 5.41 -2.28
CA VAL A 75 1.19 4.24 -2.44
C VAL A 75 1.02 3.82 -3.90
N LEU A 76 0.65 4.75 -4.78
CA LEU A 76 0.33 4.44 -6.18
C LEU A 76 1.58 4.13 -7.04
N ALA A 77 2.79 4.40 -6.54
CA ALA A 77 4.03 4.03 -7.20
C ALA A 77 4.62 2.72 -6.68
N THR A 78 4.16 2.20 -5.54
CA THR A 78 4.77 1.03 -4.85
C THR A 78 3.80 -0.09 -4.52
N ILE A 79 2.49 0.16 -4.48
CA ILE A 79 1.46 -0.80 -4.08
C ILE A 79 0.47 -0.97 -5.22
N GLN A 80 0.26 -2.21 -5.65
CA GLN A 80 -0.77 -2.51 -6.64
C GLN A 80 -2.13 -2.58 -5.95
N LEU A 81 -3.10 -1.85 -6.51
CA LEU A 81 -4.48 -1.83 -6.04
C LEU A 81 -5.33 -2.62 -7.04
N ILE A 82 -5.89 -3.74 -6.59
CA ILE A 82 -6.52 -4.72 -7.46
C ILE A 82 -8.01 -4.81 -7.13
N TRP A 83 -8.83 -4.50 -8.11
CA TRP A 83 -10.27 -4.74 -8.05
C TRP A 83 -10.57 -6.21 -8.30
N SER A 84 -11.25 -6.86 -7.35
CA SER A 84 -11.71 -8.25 -7.48
C SER A 84 -13.22 -8.27 -7.67
N PRO A 85 -13.72 -8.56 -8.89
CA PRO A 85 -15.15 -8.74 -9.15
C PRO A 85 -15.75 -9.95 -8.40
N GLU A 86 -14.94 -10.96 -8.06
CA GLU A 86 -15.41 -12.17 -7.39
C GLU A 86 -15.68 -11.96 -5.88
N LYS A 87 -15.04 -10.95 -5.29
CA LYS A 87 -15.16 -10.63 -3.86
C LYS A 87 -15.78 -9.26 -3.59
N ASP A 88 -16.31 -8.59 -4.63
CA ASP A 88 -16.82 -7.21 -4.58
C ASP A 88 -15.90 -6.30 -3.74
N GLY A 89 -14.60 -6.36 -4.01
CA GLY A 89 -13.59 -5.81 -3.10
C GLY A 89 -12.34 -5.27 -3.77
N LEU A 90 -11.61 -4.46 -3.02
CA LEU A 90 -10.34 -3.85 -3.41
C LEU A 90 -9.24 -4.41 -2.51
N HIS A 91 -8.17 -4.95 -3.08
CA HIS A 91 -7.05 -5.50 -2.32
C HIS A 91 -5.71 -4.92 -2.75
N THR A 92 -4.73 -5.02 -1.87
CA THR A 92 -3.35 -4.60 -2.13
C THR A 92 -2.45 -5.78 -2.47
N GLU A 93 -1.43 -5.52 -3.28
CA GLU A 93 -0.26 -6.38 -3.43
C GLU A 93 1.00 -5.51 -3.25
N GLY A 94 1.88 -5.96 -2.36
CA GLY A 94 3.17 -5.35 -2.07
C GLY A 94 3.24 -4.56 -0.77
N LEU A 95 2.12 -4.36 -0.05
CA LEU A 95 2.16 -3.72 1.26
C LEU A 95 2.82 -4.64 2.28
N GLU A 96 2.71 -5.96 2.11
CA GLU A 96 3.36 -6.94 2.98
C GLU A 96 4.88 -6.71 3.04
N TRP A 97 5.47 -6.23 1.96
CA TRP A 97 6.90 -5.89 1.93
C TRP A 97 7.24 -4.74 2.88
N PHE A 98 6.34 -3.78 3.09
CA PHE A 98 6.58 -2.64 3.97
C PHE A 98 6.10 -2.86 5.41
N SER A 99 5.14 -3.73 5.66
CA SER A 99 4.52 -3.88 6.99
C SER A 99 4.36 -5.31 7.48
N GLY A 100 4.46 -6.29 6.59
CA GLY A 100 4.06 -7.68 6.86
C GLY A 100 2.55 -7.92 6.70
N GLN A 101 1.78 -6.93 6.22
CA GLN A 101 0.34 -7.02 6.02
C GLN A 101 -0.11 -6.55 4.63
N GLU A 102 -1.08 -7.23 4.04
CA GLU A 102 -1.90 -6.69 2.96
C GLU A 102 -3.24 -6.17 3.49
N VAL A 103 -3.93 -5.34 2.70
CA VAL A 103 -5.24 -4.77 3.03
C VAL A 103 -6.27 -5.25 2.02
N HIS A 104 -7.40 -5.75 2.52
CA HIS A 104 -8.58 -6.10 1.75
C HIS A 104 -9.77 -5.24 2.20
N CYS A 105 -10.41 -4.55 1.28
CA CYS A 105 -11.59 -3.72 1.55
C CYS A 105 -12.83 -4.34 0.90
N ASP A 106 -13.90 -4.51 1.68
CA ASP A 106 -15.22 -4.83 1.15
C ASP A 106 -15.81 -3.59 0.50
N VAL A 107 -15.96 -3.58 -0.82
CA VAL A 107 -16.48 -2.43 -1.56
C VAL A 107 -18.00 -2.51 -1.53
N VAL A 108 -18.58 -2.00 -0.45
CA VAL A 108 -20.03 -1.82 -0.35
C VAL A 108 -20.46 -0.70 -1.31
N LYS A 109 -21.66 -0.82 -1.89
CA LYS A 109 -22.28 0.14 -2.84
C LYS A 109 -21.93 1.60 -2.48
N GLY A 110 -21.10 2.21 -3.32
CA GLY A 110 -20.56 3.56 -3.21
C GLY A 110 -19.68 3.84 -4.44
N SER A 111 -19.22 5.08 -4.63
CA SER A 111 -18.33 5.36 -5.75
C SER A 111 -16.95 4.74 -5.51
N GLU A 112 -16.44 4.01 -6.50
CA GLU A 112 -15.08 3.44 -6.57
C GLU A 112 -13.99 4.38 -6.01
N GLN A 113 -14.12 5.68 -6.31
CA GLN A 113 -13.22 6.74 -5.89
C GLN A 113 -13.12 6.92 -4.36
N ILE A 114 -14.20 6.71 -3.61
CA ILE A 114 -14.19 6.83 -2.15
C ILE A 114 -13.37 5.68 -1.56
N TRP A 115 -13.61 4.46 -2.05
CA TRP A 115 -12.86 3.27 -1.62
C TRP A 115 -11.39 3.35 -1.98
N LEU A 116 -11.06 3.89 -3.15
CA LEU A 116 -9.69 4.16 -3.55
C LEU A 116 -8.99 5.12 -2.57
N ARG A 117 -9.64 6.21 -2.17
CA ARG A 117 -9.08 7.14 -1.17
C ARG A 117 -8.92 6.47 0.20
N ARG A 118 -9.89 5.65 0.62
CA ARG A 118 -9.82 4.92 1.90
C ARG A 118 -8.64 3.97 1.92
N ILE A 119 -8.49 3.14 0.87
CA ILE A 119 -7.39 2.18 0.83
C ILE A 119 -6.05 2.90 0.77
N VAL A 120 -5.92 3.97 -0.02
CA VAL A 120 -4.66 4.74 -0.10
C VAL A 120 -4.28 5.31 1.27
N ARG A 121 -5.24 5.85 2.02
CA ARG A 121 -4.98 6.34 3.38
C ARG A 121 -4.59 5.22 4.34
N LEU A 122 -5.35 4.11 4.35
CA LEU A 122 -5.06 2.98 5.23
C LEU A 122 -3.68 2.36 4.94
N VAL A 123 -3.33 2.21 3.66
CA VAL A 123 -2.01 1.74 3.22
C VAL A 123 -0.91 2.70 3.66
N HIS A 124 -1.12 4.01 3.50
CA HIS A 124 -0.17 5.03 3.97
C HIS A 124 0.05 4.94 5.48
N ASP A 125 -1.04 4.84 6.25
CA ASP A 125 -0.99 4.76 7.71
C ASP A 125 -0.25 3.50 8.18
N ILE A 126 -0.52 2.35 7.58
CA ILE A 126 0.17 1.07 7.88
C ILE A 126 1.65 1.12 7.49
N ALA A 127 1.99 1.64 6.31
CA ALA A 127 3.37 1.72 5.86
C ALA A 127 4.22 2.70 6.70
N THR A 128 3.57 3.71 7.29
CA THR A 128 4.23 4.78 8.05
C THR A 128 4.33 4.46 9.53
N ASN A 129 3.25 3.92 10.12
CA ASN A 129 3.15 3.68 11.56
C ASN A 129 3.36 2.20 11.95
N GLY A 130 3.45 1.31 10.96
CA GLY A 130 3.59 -0.13 11.15
C GLY A 130 2.28 -0.90 11.04
N PRO A 131 2.34 -2.25 11.12
CA PRO A 131 1.18 -3.12 11.00
C PRO A 131 0.20 -2.96 12.17
N LEU A 132 -1.08 -3.25 11.90
CA LEU A 132 -2.07 -3.39 12.97
C LEU A 132 -1.75 -4.62 13.83
N THR A 133 -1.87 -4.46 15.15
CA THR A 133 -1.62 -5.54 16.12
C THR A 133 -2.90 -6.07 16.78
N THR A 134 -3.99 -5.30 16.70
CA THR A 134 -5.32 -5.68 17.19
C THR A 134 -6.38 -5.24 16.20
N ASP A 135 -7.58 -5.80 16.33
CA ASP A 135 -8.77 -5.29 15.64
C ASP A 135 -9.08 -3.87 16.15
N GLU A 136 -9.43 -2.98 15.23
CA GLU A 136 -9.61 -1.56 15.52
C GLU A 136 -10.82 -0.99 14.79
N THR A 137 -11.43 0.05 15.36
CA THR A 137 -12.48 0.82 14.72
C THR A 137 -12.02 2.25 14.58
N VAL A 138 -11.93 2.73 13.34
CA VAL A 138 -11.41 4.06 13.02
C VAL A 138 -12.50 4.92 12.37
N ALA A 139 -12.42 6.23 12.55
CA ALA A 139 -13.29 7.15 11.84
C ALA A 139 -13.01 7.11 10.33
N ASP A 140 -14.06 7.13 9.53
CA ASP A 140 -13.96 7.17 8.07
C ASP A 140 -13.50 8.57 7.57
N LEU A 141 -13.18 8.68 6.29
CA LEU A 141 -12.70 9.91 5.64
C LEU A 141 -13.62 11.12 5.84
N ASP A 142 -14.94 10.91 5.94
CA ASP A 142 -15.94 11.95 6.15
C ASP A 142 -16.30 12.17 7.64
N GLY A 143 -15.78 11.33 8.54
CA GLY A 143 -16.04 11.38 9.98
C GLY A 143 -17.46 10.98 10.40
N HIS A 144 -18.32 10.58 9.45
CA HIS A 144 -19.71 10.20 9.73
C HIS A 144 -19.90 8.69 9.82
N GLN A 145 -18.98 7.92 9.22
CA GLN A 145 -18.96 6.47 9.29
C GLN A 145 -17.74 5.99 10.07
N GLN A 146 -17.79 4.73 10.48
CA GLN A 146 -16.65 4.02 11.06
C GLN A 146 -16.20 2.93 10.09
N VAL A 147 -14.90 2.70 10.04
CA VAL A 147 -14.29 1.57 9.33
C VAL A 147 -13.81 0.58 10.38
N LEU A 148 -14.30 -0.65 10.31
CA LEU A 148 -13.84 -1.75 11.14
C LEU A 148 -12.68 -2.42 10.42
N LEU A 149 -11.56 -2.50 11.12
CA LEU A 149 -10.33 -3.15 10.68
C LEU A 149 -10.18 -4.42 11.48
N THR A 150 -10.19 -5.57 10.80
CA THR A 150 -10.06 -6.88 11.45
C THR A 150 -8.85 -7.63 10.92
N LEU A 151 -8.08 -8.23 11.81
CA LEU A 151 -6.93 -9.03 11.47
C LEU A 151 -7.36 -10.43 11.04
N LYS A 152 -6.84 -10.88 9.90
CA LYS A 152 -7.06 -12.19 9.28
C LYS A 152 -5.73 -12.83 8.91
N ASP A 153 -5.78 -14.13 8.62
CA ASP A 153 -4.65 -14.92 8.12
C ASP A 153 -3.37 -14.74 8.97
N GLU A 154 -3.44 -15.12 10.24
CA GLU A 154 -2.32 -14.94 11.19
C GLU A 154 -1.83 -13.48 11.30
N ALA A 155 -2.75 -12.52 11.14
CA ALA A 155 -2.49 -11.08 11.11
C ALA A 155 -1.64 -10.62 9.91
N ARG A 156 -1.62 -11.36 8.80
CA ARG A 156 -1.03 -10.96 7.51
C ARG A 156 -2.00 -10.18 6.62
N VAL A 157 -3.29 -10.16 6.95
CA VAL A 157 -4.30 -9.44 6.17
C VAL A 157 -5.14 -8.58 7.10
N VAL A 158 -5.26 -7.28 6.77
CA VAL A 158 -6.20 -6.35 7.38
C VAL A 158 -7.45 -6.31 6.51
N HIS A 159 -8.56 -6.80 7.04
CA HIS A 159 -9.86 -6.74 6.37
C HIS A 159 -10.64 -5.51 6.86
N ALA A 160 -10.90 -4.58 5.94
CA ALA A 160 -11.56 -3.30 6.19
C ALA A 160 -12.99 -3.33 5.65
N ARG A 161 -13.97 -3.00 6.51
CA ARG A 161 -15.39 -2.88 6.15
C ARG A 161 -16.01 -1.65 6.78
N ILE A 162 -17.04 -1.09 6.15
CA ILE A 162 -17.85 -0.04 6.80
C ILE A 162 -18.66 -0.66 7.94
N GLY A 163 -18.62 -0.02 9.10
CA GLY A 163 -19.44 -0.39 10.25
C GLY A 163 -20.91 -0.11 10.00
N SER A 164 -21.74 -1.09 10.31
CA SER A 164 -23.18 -0.86 10.41
C SER A 164 -23.51 -0.22 11.77
N GLU A 165 -24.63 0.48 11.87
CA GLU A 165 -25.10 1.14 13.10
C GLU A 165 -25.21 0.15 14.30
N MET A 166 -25.35 -1.16 14.04
CA MET A 166 -25.35 -2.22 15.06
C MET A 166 -23.97 -2.57 15.61
N ASP A 167 -22.90 -2.46 14.81
CA ASP A 167 -21.53 -2.81 15.23
C ASP A 167 -20.99 -1.84 16.31
N ILE A 168 -21.42 -0.58 16.26
CA ILE A 168 -21.01 0.52 17.14
C ILE A 168 -21.53 0.34 18.59
N SER A 169 -22.61 -0.44 18.76
CA SER A 169 -23.24 -0.66 20.07
C SER A 169 -22.50 -1.67 20.97
N SER A 170 -21.56 -2.45 20.43
CA SER A 170 -20.88 -3.55 21.13
C SER A 170 -19.65 -3.13 21.93
N THR A 171 -19.13 -1.93 21.70
CA THR A 171 -17.85 -1.46 22.29
C THR A 171 -18.05 -0.50 23.47
N GLY A 172 -19.29 -0.18 23.82
CA GLY A 172 -19.66 0.72 24.91
C GLY A 172 -20.19 -0.01 26.14
N SER A 173 -19.39 -0.84 26.80
CA SER A 173 -19.67 -1.31 28.16
C SER A 173 -18.39 -1.74 28.87
N PHE A 174 -17.77 -0.78 29.58
CA PHE A 174 -16.97 -1.01 30.77
C PHE A 174 -17.35 0.03 31.82
#